data_AF-A0A1R1YJW6-F1
#
_entry.id   AF-A0A1R1YJW6-F1
#
_cell.length_a   1.000
_cell.length_b   1.000
_cell.length_c   1.000
_cell.angle_alpha   90.00
_cell.angle_beta   90.00
_cell.angle_gamma   90.00
#
_symmetry.space_group_name_H-M   'P 1'
#
loop_
_entity.id
_entity.type
_entity.pdbx_description
1 polymer ?
#
loop_
_entity_poly.entity_id
_entity_poly.type
_entity_poly.pdbx_seq_one_letter_code
_entity_poly.pdbx_strand_id
1 'polypeptide(L)'
;MRNSKRTSSFSLFPNSISAVYIYGTILRFLMLTIGLYMDNYCSTTYTDIDYNVFTDASKFGSEFINETYLYHITRKDHRHNFSIWFLTIYQNFNSNSSRLFGLLSFLPQVTSITAIGIAFGKDLCFAAFCQTFAFVAFNKVCTAQAIYLYYANLFENMVQVIKNQSINQTISNNFQRNKIQ
;
A
#
# COMPACT_ATOMS: atom_id res chain seq x y z
N MET A 1 -29.90 -31.19 26.92
CA MET A 1 -28.74 -31.80 26.25
C MET A 1 -28.85 -31.54 24.75
N ARG A 2 -28.09 -30.58 24.20
CA ARG A 2 -28.06 -30.29 22.74
C ARG A 2 -26.60 -30.36 22.30
N ASN A 3 -26.24 -31.46 21.64
CA ASN A 3 -24.90 -31.69 21.10
C ASN A 3 -24.64 -30.72 19.94
N SER A 4 -23.81 -29.71 20.19
CA SER A 4 -23.23 -28.89 19.13
C SER A 4 -22.04 -29.65 18.53
N LYS A 5 -22.24 -30.23 17.35
CA LYS A 5 -21.13 -30.75 16.54
C LYS A 5 -20.28 -29.55 16.11
N ARG A 6 -19.13 -29.39 16.78
CA ARG A 6 -18.06 -28.46 16.42
C ARG A 6 -17.65 -28.76 14.97
N THR A 7 -18.09 -27.93 14.03
CA THR A 7 -17.62 -27.96 12.65
C THR A 7 -16.12 -27.68 12.70
N SER A 8 -15.31 -28.68 12.35
CA SER A 8 -13.88 -28.50 12.14
C SER A 8 -13.71 -27.62 10.91
N SER A 9 -13.55 -26.31 11.13
CA SER A 9 -13.12 -25.37 10.11
C SER A 9 -11.81 -25.89 9.52
N PHE A 10 -11.86 -26.34 8.27
CA PHE A 10 -10.71 -26.77 7.48
C PHE A 10 -9.79 -25.54 7.37
N SER A 11 -8.76 -25.45 8.20
CA SER A 11 -7.78 -24.38 8.12
C SER A 11 -6.89 -24.66 6.91
N LEU A 12 -7.22 -24.03 5.78
CA LEU A 12 -6.49 -24.17 4.51
C LEU A 12 -5.04 -23.68 4.61
N PHE A 13 -4.70 -22.95 5.69
CA PHE A 13 -3.39 -22.35 5.90
C PHE A 13 -2.64 -23.02 7.06
N PRO A 14 -1.35 -23.37 6.89
CA PRO A 14 -0.55 -23.98 7.95
C PRO A 14 -0.29 -22.98 9.08
N ASN A 15 -0.58 -23.38 10.32
CA ASN A 15 -0.36 -22.54 11.51
C ASN A 15 1.11 -22.49 11.99
N SER A 16 2.01 -23.24 11.36
CA SER A 16 3.43 -23.32 11.72
C SER A 16 4.29 -22.60 10.68
N ILE A 17 5.22 -21.77 11.16
CA ILE A 17 6.12 -20.98 10.31
C ILE A 17 6.96 -21.90 9.41
N SER A 18 7.43 -23.04 9.93
CA SER A 18 8.19 -24.04 9.16
C SER A 18 7.35 -24.65 8.03
N ALA A 19 6.07 -24.88 8.28
CA ALA A 19 5.15 -25.39 7.26
C ALA A 19 4.91 -24.34 6.17
N VAL A 20 4.77 -23.05 6.51
CA VAL A 20 4.68 -21.96 5.52
C VAL A 20 5.90 -21.95 4.59
N TYR A 21 7.12 -22.09 5.14
CA TYR A 21 8.34 -22.15 4.33
C TYR A 21 8.38 -23.39 3.42
N ILE A 22 7.96 -24.56 3.91
CA ILE A 22 7.93 -25.80 3.13
C ILE A 22 6.91 -25.71 2.00
N TYR A 23 5.68 -25.30 2.28
CA TYR A 23 4.64 -25.11 1.26
C TYR A 23 5.04 -24.06 0.22
N GLY A 24 5.64 -22.93 0.66
CA GLY A 24 6.15 -21.92 -0.25
C GLY A 24 7.29 -22.43 -1.15
N THR A 25 8.19 -23.25 -0.60
CA THR A 25 9.29 -23.85 -1.37
C THR A 25 8.75 -24.82 -2.43
N ILE A 26 7.82 -25.70 -2.05
CA ILE A 26 7.16 -26.64 -2.97
C ILE A 26 6.41 -25.89 -4.07
N LEU A 27 5.62 -24.88 -3.71
CA LEU A 27 4.90 -24.04 -4.67
C LEU A 27 5.86 -23.34 -5.63
N ARG A 28 7.02 -22.88 -5.15
CA ARG A 28 8.04 -22.23 -5.99
C ARG A 28 8.67 -23.20 -6.98
N PHE A 29 9.03 -24.42 -6.56
CA PHE A 29 9.52 -25.44 -7.49
C PHE A 29 8.46 -25.85 -8.52
N LEU A 30 7.20 -25.97 -8.09
CA LEU A 30 6.08 -26.28 -8.99
C LEU A 30 5.86 -25.17 -10.04
N MET A 31 5.90 -23.91 -9.63
CA MET A 31 5.77 -22.78 -10.56
C MET A 31 6.96 -22.72 -11.53
N LEU A 32 8.18 -23.05 -11.07
CA LEU A 32 9.36 -23.12 -11.95
C LEU A 32 9.25 -24.23 -13.00
N THR A 33 8.80 -25.43 -12.62
CA THR A 33 8.61 -26.51 -13.59
C THR A 33 7.48 -26.22 -14.57
N ILE A 34 6.40 -25.58 -14.11
CA ILE A 34 5.32 -25.10 -14.98
C ILE A 34 5.83 -24.03 -15.95
N GLY A 35 6.65 -23.08 -15.50
CA GLY A 35 7.25 -22.06 -16.37
C GLY A 35 8.12 -22.67 -17.48
N LEU A 36 9.00 -23.62 -17.13
CA LEU A 36 9.82 -24.34 -18.10
C LEU A 36 8.98 -25.20 -19.06
N TYR A 37 7.89 -25.80 -18.56
CA TYR A 37 6.96 -26.52 -19.42
C TYR A 37 6.30 -25.57 -20.42
N MET A 38 5.77 -24.43 -19.96
CA MET A 38 5.14 -23.42 -20.81
C MET A 38 6.10 -22.88 -21.88
N ASP A 39 7.37 -22.65 -21.55
CA ASP A 39 8.40 -22.22 -22.52
C ASP A 39 8.61 -23.18 -23.70
N ASN A 40 8.47 -24.48 -23.47
CA ASN A 40 8.68 -25.48 -24.52
C ASN A 40 7.47 -25.62 -25.46
N TYR A 41 6.28 -25.17 -25.03
CA TYR A 41 5.02 -25.37 -25.78
C TYR A 41 4.34 -24.07 -26.23
N CYS A 42 4.70 -22.91 -25.68
CA CYS A 42 4.19 -21.60 -26.09
C CYS A 42 5.20 -20.86 -26.99
N SER A 43 4.71 -20.13 -27.99
CA SER A 43 5.53 -19.31 -28.89
C SER A 43 6.17 -18.09 -28.21
N THR A 44 5.59 -17.65 -27.09
CA THR A 44 6.15 -16.64 -26.19
C THR A 44 6.68 -17.34 -24.96
N THR A 45 7.99 -17.21 -24.71
CA THR A 45 8.63 -17.74 -23.51
C THR A 45 8.10 -17.01 -22.27
N TYR A 46 7.60 -17.78 -21.32
CA TYR A 46 7.17 -17.38 -20.00
C TYR A 46 8.36 -17.09 -19.07
N THR A 47 9.50 -17.77 -19.26
CA THR A 47 10.72 -17.51 -18.49
C THR A 47 11.53 -16.37 -19.11
N ASP A 48 11.72 -15.32 -18.31
CA ASP A 48 12.77 -14.31 -18.38
C ASP A 48 13.20 -13.80 -19.77
N ILE A 49 12.25 -13.31 -20.57
CA ILE A 49 12.56 -12.37 -21.67
C ILE A 49 13.43 -11.24 -21.13
N ASP A 50 13.09 -10.74 -19.94
CA ASP A 50 13.82 -9.67 -19.27
C ASP A 50 15.29 -10.07 -19.01
N TYR A 51 15.61 -11.30 -18.61
CA TYR A 51 17.00 -11.68 -18.34
C TYR A 51 17.85 -11.68 -19.62
N ASN A 52 17.31 -12.18 -20.73
CA ASN A 52 18.01 -12.14 -22.02
C ASN A 52 18.18 -10.71 -22.51
N VAL A 53 17.14 -9.88 -22.42
CA VAL A 53 17.19 -8.46 -22.77
C VAL A 53 18.21 -7.70 -21.91
N PHE A 54 18.21 -7.92 -20.59
CA PHE A 54 19.17 -7.29 -19.67
C PHE A 54 20.60 -7.81 -19.89
N THR A 55 20.77 -9.10 -20.19
CA THR A 55 22.09 -9.68 -20.49
C THR A 55 22.64 -9.14 -21.80
N ASP A 56 21.82 -9.05 -22.84
CA ASP A 56 22.21 -8.45 -24.11
C ASP A 56 22.47 -6.95 -23.99
N ALA A 57 21.65 -6.24 -23.22
CA ALA A 57 21.85 -4.83 -22.92
C ALA A 57 23.13 -4.61 -22.09
N SER A 58 23.50 -5.53 -21.18
CA SER A 58 24.73 -5.42 -20.38
C SER A 58 26.02 -5.44 -21.22
N LYS A 59 25.97 -6.00 -22.43
CA LYS A 59 27.09 -5.99 -23.40
C LYS A 59 27.44 -4.58 -23.88
N PHE A 60 26.52 -3.63 -23.78
CA PHE A 60 26.75 -2.21 -24.08
C PHE A 60 27.47 -1.45 -22.94
N GLY A 61 27.84 -2.15 -21.86
CA GLY A 61 28.77 -1.66 -20.84
C GLY A 61 28.33 -0.36 -20.17
N SER A 62 29.11 0.71 -20.35
CA SER A 62 28.89 2.00 -19.70
C SER A 62 27.58 2.67 -20.09
N GLU A 63 27.15 2.52 -21.34
CA GLU A 63 25.92 3.14 -21.84
C GLU A 63 24.69 2.46 -21.24
N PHE A 64 24.72 1.13 -21.12
CA PHE A 64 23.71 0.37 -20.39
C PHE A 64 23.63 0.76 -18.91
N ILE A 65 24.78 0.87 -18.23
CA ILE A 65 24.80 1.26 -16.81
C ILE A 65 24.23 2.67 -16.64
N ASN A 66 24.57 3.58 -17.57
CA ASN A 66 24.07 4.94 -17.54
C ASN A 66 22.55 4.99 -17.70
N GLU A 67 22.00 4.40 -18.78
CA GLU A 67 20.57 4.48 -19.07
C GLU A 67 19.71 3.65 -18.10
N THR A 68 20.22 2.49 -17.66
CA THR A 68 19.45 1.56 -16.80
C THR A 68 19.48 1.97 -15.33
N TYR A 69 20.61 2.50 -14.85
CA TYR A 69 20.79 2.77 -13.42
C TYR A 69 21.08 4.23 -13.12
N LEU A 70 22.11 4.83 -13.73
CA LEU A 70 22.60 6.16 -13.31
C LEU A 70 21.65 7.29 -13.71
N TYR A 71 21.01 7.17 -14.87
CA TYR A 71 20.03 8.12 -15.38
C TYR A 71 18.85 8.25 -14.41
N HIS A 72 18.40 7.14 -13.83
CA HIS A 72 17.30 7.14 -12.87
C HIS A 72 17.65 7.77 -11.52
N ILE A 73 18.94 7.78 -11.12
CA ILE A 73 19.40 8.42 -9.87
C ILE A 73 19.32 9.95 -9.99
N THR A 74 19.66 10.49 -11.16
CA THR A 74 19.67 11.95 -11.39
C THR A 74 18.32 12.46 -11.91
N ARG A 75 17.48 11.58 -12.45
CA ARG A 75 16.16 11.91 -12.97
C ARG A 75 15.24 12.44 -11.87
N LYS A 76 14.73 13.64 -12.10
CA LYS A 76 13.65 14.25 -11.30
C LYS A 76 12.34 14.04 -12.03
N ASP A 77 11.64 12.94 -11.75
CA ASP A 77 10.32 12.70 -12.33
C ASP A 77 9.22 13.34 -11.48
N HIS A 78 8.89 14.59 -11.78
CA HIS A 78 7.76 15.29 -11.19
C HIS A 78 6.45 15.10 -11.96
N ARG A 79 6.47 14.48 -13.16
CA ARG A 79 5.33 14.48 -14.10
C ARG A 79 4.20 13.52 -13.69
N HIS A 80 4.52 12.56 -12.84
CA HIS A 80 3.61 11.51 -12.38
C HIS A 80 3.26 11.67 -10.89
N ASN A 81 3.18 12.91 -10.43
CA ASN A 81 2.85 13.27 -9.06
C ASN A 81 1.42 13.78 -8.97
N PHE A 82 0.59 13.14 -8.14
CA PHE A 82 -0.82 13.49 -7.93
C PHE A 82 -1.03 14.39 -6.70
N SER A 83 0.05 14.87 -6.09
CA SER A 83 -0.05 15.82 -4.98
C SER A 83 -0.69 17.14 -5.42
N ILE A 84 -1.31 17.83 -4.46
CA ILE A 84 -1.87 19.18 -4.67
C ILE A 84 -0.82 20.18 -5.20
N TRP A 85 0.47 19.93 -4.90
CA TRP A 85 1.60 20.79 -5.24
C TRP A 85 2.18 20.54 -6.64
N PHE A 86 1.69 19.53 -7.35
CA PHE A 86 2.21 19.12 -8.66
C PHE A 86 2.34 20.30 -9.64
N LEU A 87 1.26 21.02 -9.88
CA LEU A 87 1.23 22.10 -10.87
C LEU A 87 2.18 23.25 -10.49
N THR A 88 2.19 23.64 -9.22
CA THR A 88 3.03 24.73 -8.71
C THR A 88 4.51 24.40 -8.81
N ILE A 89 4.91 23.17 -8.43
CA ILE A 89 6.30 22.71 -8.52
C ILE A 89 6.71 22.54 -9.99
N TYR A 90 5.82 22.05 -10.84
CA TYR A 90 6.07 21.87 -12.28
C TYR A 90 6.34 23.20 -12.98
N GLN A 91 5.49 24.21 -12.76
CA GLN A 91 5.65 25.52 -13.39
C GLN A 91 6.90 26.28 -12.90
N ASN A 92 7.30 26.05 -11.64
CA ASN A 92 8.44 26.75 -11.04
C ASN A 92 9.76 25.96 -11.12
N PHE A 93 9.80 24.84 -11.84
CA PHE A 93 10.94 23.92 -11.86
C PHE A 93 12.26 24.58 -12.31
N ASN A 94 12.21 25.38 -13.38
CA ASN A 94 13.38 26.09 -13.92
C ASN A 94 13.60 27.46 -13.28
N SER A 95 12.74 27.88 -12.35
CA SER A 95 12.89 29.15 -11.65
C SER A 95 13.87 29.02 -10.48
N ASN A 96 14.53 30.13 -10.13
CA ASN A 96 15.36 30.22 -8.93
C ASN A 96 14.56 29.90 -7.63
N SER A 97 13.23 30.04 -7.69
CA SER A 97 12.30 29.80 -6.58
C SER A 97 11.88 28.33 -6.43
N SER A 98 12.37 27.41 -7.27
CA SER A 98 12.05 25.97 -7.18
C SER A 98 12.29 25.37 -5.78
N ARG A 99 13.38 25.78 -5.11
CA ARG A 99 13.70 25.37 -3.73
C ARG A 99 12.68 25.90 -2.72
N LEU A 100 12.23 27.14 -2.89
CA LEU A 100 11.25 27.78 -2.02
C LEU A 100 9.91 27.03 -2.10
N PHE A 101 9.40 26.76 -3.30
CA PHE A 101 8.16 25.99 -3.48
C PHE A 101 8.29 24.55 -2.95
N GLY A 102 9.47 23.94 -3.08
CA GLY A 102 9.75 22.64 -2.48
C GLY A 102 9.79 22.65 -0.95
N LEU A 103 9.99 23.80 -0.31
CA LEU A 103 9.93 23.99 1.14
C LEU A 103 8.49 24.34 1.57
N LEU A 104 7.81 25.23 0.83
CA LEU A 104 6.40 25.57 1.08
C LEU A 104 5.48 24.37 0.98
N SER A 105 5.81 23.34 0.20
CA SER A 105 5.00 22.13 0.14
C SER A 105 4.88 21.40 1.49
N PHE A 106 5.79 21.64 2.44
CA PHE A 106 5.72 21.07 3.79
C PHE A 106 4.81 21.86 4.75
N LEU A 107 4.53 23.13 4.45
CA LEU A 107 3.72 23.98 5.34
C LEU A 107 2.34 23.39 5.61
N PRO A 108 1.50 23.06 4.61
CA PRO A 108 0.18 22.50 4.86
C PRO A 108 0.23 21.17 5.61
N GLN A 109 1.27 20.36 5.34
CA GLN A 109 1.44 19.06 5.96
C GLN A 109 1.73 19.21 7.46
N VAL A 110 2.71 20.04 7.83
CA VAL A 110 3.07 20.32 9.23
C VAL A 110 1.90 21.00 9.95
N THR A 111 1.31 22.04 9.34
CA THR A 111 0.21 22.77 9.99
C THR A 111 -0.99 21.87 10.26
N SER A 112 -1.36 21.01 9.32
CA SER A 112 -2.52 20.11 9.48
C SER A 112 -2.27 19.05 10.55
N ILE A 113 -1.08 18.43 10.57
CA ILE A 113 -0.74 17.38 11.56
C ILE A 113 -0.69 17.96 12.97
N THR A 114 -0.07 19.14 13.12
CA THR A 114 -0.01 19.85 14.41
C THR A 114 -1.40 20.29 14.87
N ALA A 115 -2.22 20.85 13.97
CA ALA A 115 -3.59 21.27 14.30
C ALA A 115 -4.47 20.08 14.76
N ILE A 116 -4.43 18.96 14.04
CA ILE A 116 -5.18 17.74 14.41
C ILE A 116 -4.67 17.17 15.74
N GLY A 117 -3.36 17.18 15.97
CA GLY A 117 -2.77 16.73 17.24
C GLY A 117 -3.25 17.55 18.44
N ILE A 118 -3.34 18.87 18.29
CA ILE A 118 -3.86 19.77 19.34
C ILE A 118 -5.38 19.60 19.51
N ALA A 119 -6.14 19.52 18.42
CA ALA A 119 -7.59 19.48 18.46
C ALA A 119 -8.15 18.14 18.99
N PHE A 120 -7.59 17.01 18.55
CA PHE A 120 -8.12 15.68 18.82
C PHE A 120 -7.26 14.84 19.77
N GLY A 121 -6.21 15.42 20.38
CA GLY A 121 -5.26 14.70 21.25
C GLY A 121 -5.87 13.99 22.47
N LYS A 122 -7.14 14.24 22.79
CA LYS A 122 -7.88 13.51 23.82
C LYS A 122 -8.20 12.06 23.39
N ASP A 123 -8.52 11.84 22.12
CA ASP A 123 -8.83 10.51 21.55
C ASP A 123 -7.68 10.06 20.64
N LEU A 124 -6.66 9.41 21.22
CA LEU A 124 -5.42 9.06 20.50
C LEU A 124 -5.66 8.27 19.20
N CYS A 125 -6.58 7.30 19.20
CA CYS A 125 -6.84 6.49 18.00
C CYS A 125 -7.43 7.33 16.86
N PHE A 126 -8.36 8.25 17.19
CA PHE A 126 -8.98 9.13 16.19
C PHE A 126 -7.99 10.21 15.73
N ALA A 127 -7.21 10.77 16.65
CA ALA A 127 -6.14 11.72 16.32
C ALA A 127 -5.10 11.09 15.39
N ALA A 128 -4.61 9.89 15.71
CA ALA A 128 -3.63 9.17 14.90
C ALA A 128 -4.19 8.86 13.50
N PHE A 129 -5.45 8.42 13.42
CA PHE A 129 -6.13 8.24 12.15
C PHE A 129 -6.17 9.53 11.31
N CYS A 130 -6.67 10.63 11.90
CA CYS A 130 -6.78 11.91 11.21
C CYS A 130 -5.41 12.50 10.82
N GLN A 131 -4.39 12.33 11.67
CA GLN A 131 -3.03 12.77 11.38
C GLN A 131 -2.43 11.98 10.21
N THR A 132 -2.62 10.67 10.16
CA THR A 132 -2.11 9.83 9.06
C THR A 132 -2.82 10.16 7.76
N PHE A 133 -4.14 10.38 7.81
CA PHE A 133 -4.92 10.83 6.67
C PHE A 133 -4.43 12.17 6.13
N ALA A 134 -4.24 13.17 7.01
CA ALA A 134 -3.74 14.48 6.63
C ALA A 134 -2.29 14.43 6.11
N PHE A 135 -1.44 13.58 6.69
CA PHE A 135 -0.07 13.37 6.25
C PHE A 135 0.00 12.85 4.81
N VAL A 136 -0.83 11.86 4.47
CA VAL A 136 -0.89 11.28 3.12
C VAL A 136 -1.51 12.27 2.12
N ALA A 137 -2.57 12.99 2.53
CA ALA A 137 -3.28 13.94 1.67
C ALA A 137 -2.41 15.13 1.25
N PHE A 138 -1.62 15.67 2.18
CA PHE A 138 -0.78 16.85 1.94
C PHE A 138 0.69 16.52 1.66
N ASN A 139 1.00 15.27 1.33
CA ASN A 139 2.36 14.90 0.95
C ASN A 139 2.76 15.59 -0.37
N LYS A 140 4.01 16.08 -0.42
CA LYS A 140 4.65 16.67 -1.60
C LYS A 140 4.72 15.70 -2.79
N VAL A 141 4.80 14.39 -2.55
CA VAL A 141 4.79 13.36 -3.60
C VAL A 141 3.72 12.35 -3.26
N CYS A 142 2.72 12.22 -4.13
CA CYS A 142 1.65 11.26 -3.97
C CYS A 142 1.48 10.44 -5.25
N THR A 143 1.58 9.12 -5.14
CA THR A 143 1.38 8.19 -6.27
C THR A 143 -0.10 7.76 -6.32
N ALA A 144 -0.63 7.53 -7.53
CA ALA A 144 -2.02 7.07 -7.68
C ALA A 144 -2.29 5.75 -6.93
N GLN A 145 -1.31 4.85 -6.86
CA GLN A 145 -1.40 3.61 -6.05
C GLN A 145 -1.53 3.90 -4.56
N ALA A 146 -0.76 4.85 -4.01
CA ALA A 146 -0.88 5.22 -2.61
C ALA A 146 -2.26 5.82 -2.31
N ILE A 147 -2.77 6.69 -3.19
CA ILE A 147 -4.12 7.27 -3.05
C ILE A 147 -5.16 6.15 -3.09
N TYR A 148 -5.16 5.32 -4.13
CA TYR A 148 -6.20 4.31 -4.33
C TYR A 148 -6.18 3.24 -3.25
N LEU A 149 -5.02 2.64 -2.95
CA LEU A 149 -4.91 1.56 -1.98
C LEU A 149 -5.08 2.07 -0.55
N TYR A 150 -4.56 3.26 -0.21
CA TYR A 150 -4.69 3.75 1.15
C TYR A 150 -6.10 4.25 1.45
N TYR A 151 -6.68 5.12 0.60
CA TYR A 151 -8.00 5.67 0.88
C TYR A 151 -9.12 4.64 0.77
N ALA A 152 -9.06 3.70 -0.18
CA ALA A 152 -10.08 2.66 -0.30
C ALA A 152 -10.05 1.72 0.92
N ASN A 153 -8.87 1.21 1.31
CA ASN A 153 -8.75 0.32 2.48
C ASN A 153 -9.09 1.04 3.79
N LEU A 154 -8.71 2.31 3.93
CA LEU A 154 -8.98 3.09 5.13
C LEU A 154 -10.48 3.37 5.29
N PHE A 155 -11.17 3.70 4.19
CA PHE A 155 -12.61 3.89 4.19
C PHE A 155 -13.35 2.60 4.53
N GLU A 156 -12.98 1.47 3.93
CA GLU A 156 -13.57 0.16 4.23
C GLU A 156 -13.40 -0.21 5.70
N ASN A 157 -12.20 -0.05 6.26
CA ASN A 157 -11.94 -0.34 7.67
C ASN A 157 -12.78 0.52 8.62
N MET A 158 -12.94 1.82 8.33
CA MET A 158 -13.77 2.71 9.14
C MET A 158 -15.26 2.33 9.09
N VAL A 159 -15.77 1.96 7.91
CA VAL A 159 -17.15 1.49 7.76
C VAL A 159 -17.39 0.21 8.58
N GLN A 160 -16.43 -0.71 8.61
CA GLN A 160 -16.53 -1.93 9.43
C GLN A 160 -16.53 -1.63 10.93
N VAL A 161 -15.66 -0.71 11.39
CA VAL A 161 -15.62 -0.31 12.80
C VAL A 161 -16.94 0.32 13.24
N ILE A 162 -17.52 1.22 12.44
CA ILE A 162 -18.81 1.87 12.75
C ILE A 162 -19.95 0.85 12.78
N LYS A 163 -20.00 -0.08 11.81
CA LYS A 163 -21.01 -1.17 11.78
C LYS A 163 -20.89 -2.07 13.01
N ASN A 164 -19.67 -2.41 13.41
CA ASN A 164 -19.47 -3.27 14.59
C ASN A 164 -19.87 -2.56 15.89
N GLN A 165 -19.62 -1.25 16.01
CA GLN A 165 -20.07 -0.47 17.16
C GLN A 165 -21.61 -0.39 17.25
N SER A 166 -22.30 -0.17 16.13
CA SER A 166 -23.77 -0.12 16.11
C SER A 166 -24.43 -1.48 16.39
N ILE A 167 -23.85 -2.57 15.88
CA ILE A 167 -24.29 -3.94 16.19
C ILE A 167 -24.11 -4.23 17.68
N ASN A 168 -22.96 -3.91 18.27
CA ASN A 168 -22.70 -4.14 19.68
C ASN A 168 -23.63 -3.34 20.60
N GLN A 169 -23.96 -2.09 20.23
CA GLN A 169 -24.96 -1.29 20.93
C GLN A 169 -26.36 -1.93 20.86
N THR A 170 -26.74 -2.44 19.68
CA THR A 170 -28.04 -3.11 19.49
C THR A 170 -28.14 -4.39 20.32
N ILE A 171 -27.10 -5.21 20.35
CA ILE A 171 -27.02 -6.42 21.17
C ILE A 171 -27.11 -6.08 22.67
N SER A 172 -26.37 -5.06 23.12
CA SER A 172 -26.39 -4.61 24.52
C SER A 172 -27.80 -4.14 24.94
N ASN A 173 -28.47 -3.36 24.10
CA ASN A 173 -29.83 -2.87 24.37
C ASN A 173 -30.86 -4.00 24.43
N ASN A 174 -30.73 -5.01 23.56
CA ASN A 174 -31.62 -6.19 23.57
C ASN A 174 -31.39 -7.08 24.80
N PHE A 175 -30.14 -7.22 25.26
CA PHE A 175 -29.82 -7.94 26.49
C PHE A 175 -30.40 -7.26 27.74
N GLN A 176 -30.38 -5.92 27.80
CA GLN A 176 -30.98 -5.17 28.91
C GLN A 176 -32.50 -5.30 28.93
N ARG A 177 -33.18 -5.24 27.77
CA ARG A 177 -34.64 -5.45 27.69
C ARG A 177 -35.07 -6.84 28.17
N ASN A 178 -34.32 -7.88 27.80
CA ASN A 178 -34.63 -9.26 28.18
C ASN A 178 -34.33 -9.59 29.66
N LYS A 179 -33.65 -8.71 30.41
CA LYS A 179 -33.42 -8.85 31.85
C LYS A 179 -34.53 -8.23 32.72
N ILE A 180 -35.38 -7.41 32.12
CA ILE A 180 -36.44 -6.63 32.81
C ILE A 180 -37.81 -7.31 32.66
N GLN A 181 -37.94 -8.28 31.75
CA GLN A 181 -39.09 -9.18 31.61
C GLN A 181 -38.86 -10.48 32.37
#